data_AF-A0A218QFE3-F1
#
_entry.id   AF-A0A218QFE3-F1
#
_cell.length_a   1.000
_cell.length_b   1.000
_cell.length_c   1.000
_cell.angle_alpha   90.00
_cell.angle_beta   90.00
_cell.angle_gamma   90.00
#
_symmetry.space_group_name_H-M   'P 1'
#
loop_
_entity.id
_entity.type
_entity.pdbx_description
1 polymer ?
#
loop_
_entity_poly.entity_id
_entity_poly.type
_entity_poly.pdbx_seq_one_letter_code
_entity_poly.pdbx_strand_id
1 'polypeptide(L)'
;MSELTDELEYIFDWLKSTNLEMADCYNPGLTRQQIDKIVKDLPFKLSEEIYELYQWRNGITDLGFNNYYPLVEFLFPDQLFSSSPTSFCTLQYSISNYHDLWQLEQSTMMNKPYDNYTGWDQKWFPIASFENKRILYIVGDLDPSPIYLIDYIFLDNPLRVYKSLTNMISVIAECCELGLYQLIPDEYGEEDDMIIRIDEEKLELEKSIYRKYNS
;
A
#
# COMPACT_ATOMS: atom_id res chain seq x y z
N MET A 1 9.00 -0.90 -19.80
CA MET A 1 9.56 0.06 -18.84
C MET A 1 10.33 -0.79 -17.84
N SER A 2 10.15 -0.67 -16.52
CA SER A 2 10.47 -1.77 -15.60
C SER A 2 9.31 -2.78 -15.59
N GLU A 3 9.56 -3.99 -15.09
CA GLU A 3 8.52 -5.00 -14.82
C GLU A 3 7.40 -4.40 -13.95
N LEU A 4 7.77 -3.79 -12.82
CA LEU A 4 6.86 -3.04 -11.94
C LEU A 4 6.00 -2.00 -12.67
N THR A 5 6.59 -1.17 -13.54
CA THR A 5 5.83 -0.14 -14.28
C THR A 5 4.88 -0.76 -15.29
N ASP A 6 5.33 -1.79 -16.01
CA ASP A 6 4.54 -2.47 -17.04
C ASP A 6 3.34 -3.21 -16.39
N GLU A 7 3.51 -3.80 -15.19
CA GLU A 7 2.43 -4.42 -14.40
C GLU A 7 1.49 -3.40 -13.74
N LEU A 8 2.00 -2.27 -13.22
CA LEU A 8 1.18 -1.20 -12.66
C LEU A 8 0.22 -0.59 -13.69
N GLU A 9 0.68 -0.35 -14.93
CA GLU A 9 -0.21 0.12 -16.00
C GLU A 9 -1.18 -0.98 -16.48
N TYR A 10 -0.79 -2.27 -16.45
CA TYR A 10 -1.73 -3.38 -16.72
C TYR A 10 -2.89 -3.41 -15.72
N ILE A 11 -2.61 -3.33 -14.41
CA ILE A 11 -3.65 -3.30 -13.37
C ILE A 11 -4.50 -2.02 -13.49
N PHE A 12 -3.89 -0.89 -13.85
CA PHE A 12 -4.62 0.36 -14.05
C PHE A 12 -5.56 0.33 -15.28
N ASP A 13 -5.15 -0.33 -16.37
CA ASP A 13 -6.02 -0.57 -17.53
C ASP A 13 -7.14 -1.58 -17.23
N TRP A 14 -6.84 -2.64 -16.46
CA TRP A 14 -7.86 -3.56 -15.93
C TRP A 14 -8.91 -2.81 -15.10
N LEU A 15 -8.48 -1.90 -14.22
CA LEU A 15 -9.37 -1.04 -13.43
C LEU A 15 -10.27 -0.17 -14.32
N LYS A 16 -9.71 0.59 -15.27
CA LYS A 16 -10.51 1.40 -16.22
C LYS A 16 -11.55 0.57 -16.96
N SER A 17 -11.22 -0.67 -17.32
CA SER A 17 -12.14 -1.57 -18.04
C SER A 17 -13.26 -2.13 -17.15
N THR A 18 -13.06 -2.12 -15.83
CA THR A 18 -13.98 -2.68 -14.83
C THR A 18 -14.87 -1.60 -14.20
N ASN A 19 -14.27 -0.51 -13.71
CA ASN A 19 -14.97 0.67 -13.19
C ASN A 19 -14.10 1.92 -13.36
N LEU A 20 -14.56 2.89 -14.16
CA LEU A 20 -13.83 4.13 -14.46
C LEU A 20 -13.65 5.03 -13.22
N GLU A 21 -14.64 5.08 -12.32
CA GLU A 21 -14.62 5.96 -11.15
C GLU A 21 -13.53 5.53 -10.15
N MET A 22 -13.26 4.21 -10.07
CA MET A 22 -12.13 3.66 -9.32
C MET A 22 -10.77 4.03 -9.91
N ALA A 23 -10.66 4.15 -11.25
CA ALA A 23 -9.42 4.57 -11.88
C ALA A 23 -9.15 6.08 -11.70
N ASP A 24 -10.20 6.91 -11.72
CA ASP A 24 -10.11 8.37 -11.60
C ASP A 24 -9.74 8.86 -10.19
N CYS A 25 -9.81 8.01 -9.15
CA CYS A 25 -9.40 8.40 -7.79
C CYS A 25 -7.88 8.63 -7.62
N TYR A 26 -7.06 8.08 -8.51
CA TYR A 26 -5.60 8.13 -8.44
C TYR A 26 -5.02 9.48 -8.87
N ASN A 27 -4.19 10.09 -8.01
CA ASN A 27 -3.50 11.32 -8.36
C ASN A 27 -2.48 11.08 -9.51
N PRO A 28 -2.31 12.05 -10.43
CA PRO A 28 -1.21 12.03 -11.39
C PRO A 28 0.15 11.81 -10.73
N GLY A 29 1.00 11.02 -11.39
CA GLY A 29 2.36 10.73 -10.92
C GLY A 29 3.25 11.98 -10.82
N LEU A 30 4.22 11.93 -9.93
CA LEU A 30 5.21 12.98 -9.72
C LEU A 30 6.39 12.83 -10.70
N THR A 31 7.03 13.93 -11.07
CA THR A 31 8.37 13.84 -11.67
C THR A 31 9.42 13.45 -10.63
N ARG A 32 10.50 12.80 -11.07
CA ARG A 32 11.65 12.44 -10.20
C ARG A 32 12.13 13.63 -9.36
N GLN A 33 12.27 14.81 -9.97
CA GLN A 33 12.66 16.05 -9.29
C GLN A 33 11.67 16.51 -8.20
N GLN A 34 10.37 16.26 -8.37
CA GLN A 34 9.38 16.53 -7.32
C GLN A 34 9.54 15.55 -6.16
N ILE A 35 9.73 14.26 -6.44
CA ILE A 35 9.97 13.24 -5.41
C ILE A 35 11.25 13.58 -4.65
N ASP A 36 12.38 13.77 -5.33
CA ASP A 36 13.67 14.16 -4.74
C ASP A 36 13.53 15.37 -3.80
N LYS A 37 12.73 16.37 -4.18
CA LYS A 37 12.47 17.58 -3.37
C LYS A 37 11.62 17.29 -2.13
N ILE A 38 10.66 16.37 -2.21
CA ILE A 38 9.76 16.00 -1.11
C ILE A 38 10.51 15.13 -0.09
N VAL A 39 11.33 14.20 -0.55
CA VAL A 39 12.03 13.21 0.30
C VAL A 39 13.40 13.67 0.81
N LYS A 40 13.85 14.88 0.42
CA LYS A 40 15.20 15.41 0.67
C LYS A 40 15.65 15.42 2.15
N ASP A 41 14.70 15.46 3.09
CA ASP A 41 14.96 15.57 4.52
C ASP A 41 14.85 14.19 5.23
N LEU A 42 14.58 13.09 4.50
CA LEU A 42 14.63 11.74 5.05
C LEU A 42 16.08 11.34 5.38
N PRO A 43 16.32 10.59 6.49
CA PRO A 43 17.66 10.15 6.90
C PRO A 43 18.16 8.89 6.17
N PHE A 44 17.45 8.43 5.14
CA PHE A 44 17.73 7.25 4.33
C PHE A 44 17.28 7.48 2.88
N LYS A 45 17.67 6.59 1.97
CA LYS A 45 17.20 6.58 0.58
C LYS A 45 16.04 5.60 0.39
N LEU A 46 15.08 5.96 -0.46
CA LEU A 46 14.06 5.06 -0.97
C LEU A 46 14.64 4.20 -2.11
N SER A 47 14.13 2.97 -2.28
CA SER A 47 14.44 2.10 -3.43
C SER A 47 13.91 2.68 -4.74
N GLU A 48 14.43 2.23 -5.88
CA GLU A 48 13.94 2.71 -7.19
C GLU A 48 12.47 2.32 -7.43
N GLU A 49 12.03 1.16 -6.93
CA GLU A 49 10.62 0.74 -6.98
C GLU A 49 9.66 1.79 -6.39
N ILE A 50 10.07 2.52 -5.35
CA ILE A 50 9.25 3.56 -4.72
C ILE A 50 9.25 4.85 -5.55
N TYR A 51 10.36 5.17 -6.23
CA TYR A 51 10.35 6.25 -7.21
C TYR A 51 9.44 5.91 -8.39
N GLU A 52 9.51 4.69 -8.93
CA GLU A 52 8.63 4.22 -10.00
C GLU A 52 7.14 4.28 -9.61
N LEU A 53 6.79 3.79 -8.41
CA LEU A 53 5.43 3.86 -7.87
C LEU A 53 4.88 5.29 -7.82
N TYR A 54 5.64 6.23 -7.24
CA TYR A 54 5.21 7.63 -7.14
C TYR A 54 5.33 8.40 -8.46
N GLN A 55 6.15 7.93 -9.41
CA GLN A 55 6.16 8.42 -10.79
C GLN A 55 4.97 7.91 -11.61
N TRP A 56 4.42 6.74 -11.27
CA TRP A 56 3.18 6.22 -11.83
C TRP A 56 1.98 7.01 -11.28
N ARG A 57 1.67 6.94 -9.98
CA ARG A 57 0.57 7.71 -9.35
C ARG A 57 0.96 8.18 -7.94
N ASN A 58 0.50 9.38 -7.55
CA ASN A 58 0.86 9.97 -6.25
C ASN A 58 -0.17 9.69 -5.16
N GLY A 59 -0.42 8.43 -4.84
CA GLY A 59 -1.50 8.07 -3.91
C GLY A 59 -2.90 8.31 -4.49
N ILE A 60 -3.91 8.01 -3.69
CA ILE A 60 -5.32 8.27 -3.99
C ILE A 60 -5.70 9.67 -3.46
N THR A 61 -6.65 10.33 -4.12
CA THR A 61 -7.13 11.67 -3.75
C THR A 61 -7.91 11.60 -2.45
N ASP A 62 -7.60 12.47 -1.48
CA ASP A 62 -8.49 12.76 -0.36
C ASP A 62 -9.70 13.54 -0.89
N LEU A 63 -10.80 12.82 -1.17
CA LEU A 63 -12.05 13.40 -1.65
C LEU A 63 -12.85 14.09 -0.51
N GLY A 64 -12.33 14.06 0.73
CA GLY A 64 -12.92 14.67 1.91
C GLY A 64 -14.04 13.84 2.56
N PHE A 65 -14.36 14.18 3.82
CA PHE A 65 -15.33 13.47 4.68
C PHE A 65 -16.75 13.24 4.12
N ASN A 66 -17.12 13.86 3.00
CA ASN A 66 -18.45 13.78 2.40
C ASN A 66 -18.47 13.00 1.07
N ASN A 67 -17.34 12.46 0.62
CA ASN A 67 -17.27 11.62 -0.57
C ASN A 67 -16.75 10.24 -0.17
N TYR A 68 -17.53 9.24 -0.52
CA TYR A 68 -17.38 7.82 -0.27
C TYR A 68 -15.94 7.34 -0.48
N TYR A 69 -15.48 6.48 0.44
CA TYR A 69 -14.13 5.94 0.42
C TYR A 69 -13.83 5.36 -0.96
N PRO A 70 -12.78 5.79 -1.67
CA PRO A 70 -12.37 5.11 -2.89
C PRO A 70 -11.95 3.68 -2.54
N LEU A 71 -12.77 2.71 -2.97
CA LEU A 71 -12.73 1.28 -2.63
C LEU A 71 -11.57 0.53 -3.32
N VAL A 72 -10.43 1.21 -3.48
CA VAL A 72 -9.22 0.70 -4.12
C VAL A 72 -8.13 0.52 -3.07
N GLU A 73 -8.01 -0.71 -2.58
CA GLU A 73 -7.30 -1.10 -1.35
C GLU A 73 -5.76 -1.15 -1.49
N PHE A 74 -5.19 -0.23 -2.28
CA PHE A 74 -3.81 -0.27 -2.80
C PHE A 74 -3.51 -1.55 -3.62
N LEU A 75 -4.57 -2.16 -4.17
CA LEU A 75 -4.56 -3.28 -5.11
C LEU A 75 -4.16 -4.64 -4.48
N PHE A 76 -4.95 -5.69 -4.68
CA PHE A 76 -6.19 -5.87 -3.91
C PHE A 76 -6.04 -7.09 -2.98
N PRO A 77 -5.71 -6.92 -1.69
CA PRO A 77 -5.50 -8.06 -0.81
C PRO A 77 -6.49 -8.07 0.36
N ASP A 78 -7.74 -8.50 0.13
CA ASP A 78 -8.53 -9.09 1.20
C ASP A 78 -8.34 -10.61 1.19
N GLN A 79 -7.45 -11.09 2.08
CA GLN A 79 -7.33 -12.47 2.61
C GLN A 79 -6.19 -12.63 3.64
N LEU A 80 -5.72 -11.53 4.25
CA LEU A 80 -4.94 -11.62 5.48
C LEU A 80 -5.72 -11.11 6.68
N PHE A 81 -6.12 -9.84 6.77
CA PHE A 81 -6.86 -9.34 7.94
C PHE A 81 -7.79 -8.14 7.63
N SER A 82 -8.98 -8.10 8.24
CA SER A 82 -9.98 -7.00 8.26
C SER A 82 -10.69 -6.59 6.96
N SER A 83 -12.00 -6.40 7.08
CA SER A 83 -12.91 -5.83 6.09
C SER A 83 -12.78 -4.30 5.97
N SER A 84 -11.57 -3.78 5.74
CA SER A 84 -11.34 -2.32 5.71
C SER A 84 -10.18 -1.93 4.78
N PRO A 85 -10.40 -1.01 3.83
CA PRO A 85 -9.49 -0.78 2.72
C PRO A 85 -8.22 -0.03 3.15
N THR A 86 -7.05 -0.53 2.74
CA THR A 86 -5.78 0.20 2.93
C THR A 86 -5.59 1.21 1.78
N SER A 87 -5.53 2.50 2.08
CA SER A 87 -5.42 3.54 1.05
C SER A 87 -3.97 3.81 0.66
N PHE A 88 -3.71 3.95 -0.65
CA PHE A 88 -2.39 4.35 -1.16
C PHE A 88 -2.11 5.82 -0.79
N CYS A 89 -1.10 6.03 0.06
CA CYS A 89 -0.77 7.35 0.56
C CYS A 89 -0.17 8.24 -0.53
N THR A 90 -0.54 9.53 -0.57
CA THR A 90 0.25 10.52 -1.30
C THR A 90 1.64 10.62 -0.68
N LEU A 91 2.69 10.90 -1.46
CA LEU A 91 4.06 10.98 -0.93
C LEU A 91 4.19 12.05 0.17
N GLN A 92 3.43 13.15 0.05
CA GLN A 92 3.36 14.21 1.05
C GLN A 92 2.75 13.72 2.37
N TYR A 93 1.69 12.92 2.29
CA TYR A 93 1.08 12.31 3.48
C TYR A 93 2.02 11.29 4.13
N SER A 94 2.70 10.45 3.33
CA SER A 94 3.72 9.52 3.82
C SER A 94 4.86 10.21 4.58
N ILE A 95 5.33 11.37 4.10
CA ILE A 95 6.33 12.18 4.81
C ILE A 95 5.77 12.75 6.13
N SER A 96 4.52 13.23 6.16
CA SER A 96 3.89 13.67 7.42
C SER A 96 3.81 12.53 8.42
N ASN A 97 3.24 11.40 7.99
CA ASN A 97 3.05 10.21 8.82
C ASN A 97 4.39 9.66 9.35
N TYR A 98 5.44 9.65 8.52
CA TYR A 98 6.81 9.33 8.94
C TYR A 98 7.30 10.24 10.09
N HIS A 99 7.08 11.55 10.01
CA HIS A 99 7.47 12.49 11.06
C HIS A 99 6.60 12.39 12.32
N ASP A 100 5.32 12.04 12.18
CA ASP A 100 4.41 11.81 13.30
C ASP A 100 4.78 10.53 14.06
N LEU A 101 5.09 9.44 13.34
CA LEU A 101 5.63 8.18 13.90
C LEU A 101 6.99 8.41 14.60
N TRP A 102 7.89 9.18 14.00
CA TRP A 102 9.17 9.56 14.62
C TRP A 102 8.98 10.33 15.94
N GLN A 103 8.00 11.24 16.01
CA GLN A 103 7.68 11.98 17.24
C GLN A 103 7.06 11.06 18.30
N LEU A 104 6.13 10.19 17.90
CA LEU A 104 5.52 9.20 18.77
C LEU A 104 6.58 8.26 19.37
N GLU A 105 7.44 7.68 18.54
CA GLU A 105 8.48 6.73 18.97
C GLU A 105 9.44 7.36 19.99
N GLN A 106 9.86 8.61 19.79
CA GLN A 106 10.66 9.33 20.80
C GLN A 106 9.96 9.45 22.15
N SER A 107 8.63 9.60 22.18
CA SER A 107 7.85 9.66 23.41
C SER A 107 7.69 8.27 24.06
N THR A 108 7.48 7.23 23.25
CA THR A 108 7.35 5.83 23.70
C THR A 108 8.69 5.30 24.24
N MET A 109 9.83 5.66 23.63
CA MET A 109 11.16 5.30 24.12
C MET A 109 11.48 5.87 25.51
N MET A 110 10.89 7.00 25.89
CA MET A 110 11.03 7.56 27.25
C MET A 110 10.21 6.78 28.29
N ASN A 111 9.08 6.20 27.89
CA ASN A 111 8.17 5.45 28.76
C ASN A 111 7.80 4.11 28.11
N LYS A 112 8.79 3.22 27.96
CA LYS A 112 8.60 1.94 27.26
C LYS A 112 7.43 1.14 27.85
N PRO A 113 6.56 0.56 27.02
CA PRO A 113 5.44 -0.26 27.52
C PRO A 113 5.92 -1.56 28.18
N TYR A 114 7.12 -2.06 27.81
CA TYR A 114 7.78 -3.23 28.39
C TYR A 114 9.28 -3.22 28.07
N ASP A 115 10.07 -3.95 28.87
CA ASP A 115 11.55 -3.91 28.86
C ASP A 115 12.18 -4.23 27.49
N ASN A 116 11.60 -5.17 26.75
CA ASN A 116 12.09 -5.62 25.45
C ASN A 116 11.48 -4.88 24.24
N TYR A 117 10.76 -3.78 24.45
CA TYR A 117 10.18 -2.99 23.36
C TYR A 117 11.28 -2.43 22.45
N THR A 118 11.30 -2.89 21.19
CA THR A 118 12.24 -2.44 20.16
C THR A 118 11.78 -1.18 19.45
N GLY A 119 10.46 -0.94 19.40
CA GLY A 119 9.86 0.24 18.77
C GLY A 119 9.92 0.23 17.25
N TRP A 120 9.44 1.34 16.68
CA TRP A 120 9.50 1.66 15.26
C TRP A 120 10.95 2.04 14.85
N ASP A 121 11.41 1.52 13.71
CA ASP A 121 12.74 1.83 13.18
C ASP A 121 12.70 3.10 12.31
N GLN A 122 13.69 3.98 12.48
CA GLN A 122 13.81 5.24 11.74
C GLN A 122 13.92 5.09 10.22
N LYS A 123 14.16 3.88 9.70
CA LYS A 123 14.17 3.57 8.27
C LYS A 123 12.83 3.07 7.72
N TRP A 124 11.81 2.86 8.57
CA TRP A 124 10.50 2.41 8.10
C TRP A 124 9.71 3.58 7.51
N PHE A 125 9.41 3.51 6.22
CA PHE A 125 8.68 4.54 5.49
C PHE A 125 7.27 4.07 5.12
N PRO A 126 6.20 4.75 5.55
CA PRO A 126 4.82 4.35 5.25
C PRO A 126 4.48 4.62 3.78
N ILE A 127 3.88 3.66 3.09
CA ILE A 127 3.46 3.80 1.68
C ILE A 127 1.94 3.67 1.48
N ALA A 128 1.25 2.98 2.38
CA ALA A 128 -0.21 2.89 2.40
C ALA A 128 -0.71 2.76 3.85
N SER A 129 -1.92 3.22 4.13
CA SER A 129 -2.48 3.18 5.49
C SER A 129 -4.01 3.11 5.53
N PHE A 130 -4.55 2.59 6.63
CA PHE A 130 -5.98 2.61 6.94
C PHE A 130 -6.19 3.22 8.33
N GLU A 131 -6.90 4.36 8.42
CA GLU A 131 -7.31 5.06 9.66
C GLU A 131 -6.22 5.21 10.74
N ASN A 132 -4.93 5.23 10.36
CA ASN A 132 -3.78 5.08 11.27
C ASN A 132 -3.81 3.81 12.14
N LYS A 133 -4.69 2.84 11.87
CA LYS A 133 -4.76 1.54 12.54
C LYS A 133 -3.80 0.53 11.91
N ARG A 134 -3.58 0.64 10.60
CA ARG A 134 -2.64 -0.19 9.84
C ARG A 134 -1.83 0.61 8.86
N ILE A 135 -0.60 0.16 8.66
CA ILE A 135 0.38 0.80 7.81
C ILE A 135 1.13 -0.29 7.05
N LEU A 136 1.16 -0.17 5.72
CA LEU A 136 2.16 -0.84 4.89
C LEU A 136 3.38 0.07 4.81
N TYR A 137 4.55 -0.48 5.09
CA TYR A 137 5.80 0.26 5.10
C TYR A 137 6.92 -0.49 4.37
N ILE A 138 7.91 0.29 3.94
CA ILE A 138 9.14 -0.18 3.30
C ILE A 138 10.35 0.23 4.14
N VAL A 139 11.52 -0.36 3.88
CA VAL A 139 12.74 -0.14 4.67
C VAL A 139 13.77 0.63 3.83
N GLY A 140 14.11 1.83 4.29
CA GLY A 140 15.11 2.70 3.69
C GLY A 140 16.51 2.08 3.61
N ASP A 141 17.26 2.53 2.60
CA ASP A 141 18.58 2.05 2.18
C ASP A 141 18.64 0.57 1.73
N LEU A 142 17.49 -0.09 1.55
CA LEU A 142 17.39 -1.39 0.87
C LEU A 142 16.85 -1.21 -0.55
N ASP A 143 17.44 -1.92 -1.51
CA ASP A 143 17.05 -1.87 -2.93
C ASP A 143 17.24 -3.27 -3.56
N PRO A 144 16.16 -3.98 -3.93
CA PRO A 144 14.76 -3.64 -3.67
C PRO A 144 14.44 -3.63 -2.17
N SER A 145 13.38 -2.92 -1.77
CA SER A 145 12.95 -2.87 -0.38
C SER A 145 11.81 -3.88 -0.12
N PRO A 146 11.90 -4.71 0.94
CA PRO A 146 10.76 -5.52 1.38
C PRO A 146 9.57 -4.65 1.82
N ILE A 147 8.37 -5.23 1.73
CA ILE A 147 7.13 -4.64 2.25
C ILE A 147 6.73 -5.38 3.52
N TYR A 148 6.41 -4.59 4.54
CA TYR A 148 5.90 -5.05 5.83
C TYR A 148 4.53 -4.44 6.12
N LEU A 149 3.72 -5.20 6.84
CA LEU A 149 2.45 -4.77 7.43
C LEU A 149 2.63 -4.64 8.94
N ILE A 150 2.06 -3.58 9.52
CA ILE A 150 2.00 -3.40 10.96
C ILE A 150 0.64 -2.85 11.40
N ASP A 151 0.10 -3.43 12.47
CA ASP A 151 -0.98 -2.83 13.25
C ASP A 151 -0.38 -1.77 14.18
N TYR A 152 -0.94 -0.56 14.19
CA TYR A 152 -0.45 0.58 15.00
C TYR A 152 -0.50 0.32 16.52
N ILE A 153 -1.26 -0.67 16.96
CA ILE A 153 -1.30 -1.14 18.36
C ILE A 153 -0.03 -1.96 18.72
N PHE A 154 0.67 -2.51 17.71
CA PHE A 154 1.80 -3.43 17.84
C PHE A 154 3.01 -2.97 17.01
N LEU A 155 3.47 -1.74 17.24
CA LEU A 155 4.56 -1.08 16.50
C LEU A 155 5.93 -1.81 16.54
N ASP A 156 6.09 -2.86 17.34
CA ASP A 156 7.31 -3.67 17.45
C ASP A 156 7.18 -5.09 16.86
N ASN A 157 6.01 -5.49 16.33
CA ASN A 157 5.79 -6.81 15.75
C ASN A 157 5.37 -6.75 14.26
N PRO A 158 6.26 -6.29 13.36
CA PRO A 158 5.95 -6.18 11.94
C PRO A 158 5.94 -7.54 11.22
N LEU A 159 4.95 -7.75 10.35
CA LEU A 159 4.87 -8.92 9.48
C LEU A 159 5.42 -8.57 8.09
N ARG A 160 6.49 -9.24 7.64
CA ARG A 160 6.93 -9.12 6.24
C ARG A 160 5.92 -9.80 5.33
N VAL A 161 5.27 -9.02 4.47
CA VAL A 161 4.24 -9.50 3.54
C VAL A 161 4.78 -9.71 2.12
N TYR A 162 5.74 -8.91 1.64
CA TYR A 162 6.35 -9.11 0.34
C TYR A 162 7.87 -8.92 0.35
N LYS A 163 8.56 -9.60 -0.57
CA LYS A 163 10.03 -9.46 -0.75
C LYS A 163 10.46 -8.12 -1.35
N SER A 164 9.59 -7.51 -2.15
CA SER A 164 9.79 -6.24 -2.85
C SER A 164 8.43 -5.67 -3.26
N LEU A 165 8.40 -4.46 -3.83
CA LEU A 165 7.17 -3.94 -4.42
C LEU A 165 6.83 -4.63 -5.75
N THR A 166 7.82 -4.95 -6.58
CA THR A 166 7.61 -5.74 -7.81
C THR A 166 6.87 -7.04 -7.47
N ASN A 167 7.36 -7.82 -6.50
CA ASN A 167 6.75 -9.10 -6.12
C ASN A 167 5.33 -8.97 -5.54
N MET A 168 4.94 -7.80 -5.02
CA MET A 168 3.56 -7.52 -4.62
C MET A 168 2.70 -7.28 -5.86
N ILE A 169 3.15 -6.38 -6.75
CA ILE A 169 2.43 -6.01 -7.97
C ILE A 169 2.28 -7.20 -8.94
N SER A 170 3.28 -8.07 -9.07
CA SER A 170 3.19 -9.27 -9.93
C SER A 170 2.14 -10.28 -9.46
N VAL A 171 1.96 -10.43 -8.14
CA VAL A 171 0.87 -11.26 -7.57
C VAL A 171 -0.49 -10.70 -7.99
N ILE A 172 -0.66 -9.39 -7.88
CA ILE A 172 -1.90 -8.69 -8.21
C ILE A 172 -2.17 -8.77 -9.72
N ALA A 173 -1.16 -8.55 -10.56
CA ALA A 173 -1.27 -8.60 -12.01
C ALA A 173 -1.68 -10.00 -12.52
N GLU A 174 -1.07 -11.08 -12.01
CA GLU A 174 -1.45 -12.45 -12.36
C GLU A 174 -2.86 -12.80 -11.84
N CYS A 175 -3.26 -12.28 -10.67
CA CYS A 175 -4.64 -12.41 -10.18
C CYS A 175 -5.66 -11.67 -11.07
N CYS A 176 -5.32 -10.47 -11.60
CA CYS A 176 -6.14 -9.77 -12.60
C CYS A 176 -6.22 -10.57 -13.92
N GLU A 177 -5.10 -11.07 -14.44
CA GLU A 177 -5.02 -11.83 -15.70
C GLU A 177 -5.86 -13.12 -15.66
N LEU A 178 -5.78 -13.85 -14.55
CA LEU A 178 -6.54 -15.08 -14.33
C LEU A 178 -7.99 -14.83 -13.87
N GLY A 179 -8.41 -13.57 -13.77
CA GLY A 179 -9.76 -13.16 -13.40
C GLY A 179 -10.16 -13.60 -11.99
N LEU A 180 -9.23 -13.53 -11.03
CA LEU A 180 -9.50 -13.85 -9.62
C LEU A 180 -10.31 -12.76 -8.93
N TYR A 181 -10.18 -11.52 -9.38
CA TYR A 181 -10.92 -10.39 -8.85
C TYR A 181 -12.30 -10.24 -9.51
N GLN A 182 -13.30 -9.98 -8.67
CA GLN A 182 -14.69 -9.72 -9.05
C GLN A 182 -15.10 -8.34 -8.50
N LEU A 183 -15.91 -7.62 -9.26
CA LEU A 183 -16.57 -6.40 -8.81
C LEU A 183 -17.96 -6.78 -8.25
N ILE A 184 -18.19 -6.59 -6.95
CA ILE A 184 -19.43 -6.94 -6.25
C ILE A 184 -20.01 -5.71 -5.53
N PRO A 185 -21.32 -5.63 -5.27
CA PRO A 185 -21.89 -4.55 -4.45
C PRO A 185 -21.33 -4.57 -3.02
N ASP A 186 -21.16 -3.39 -2.41
CA ASP A 186 -20.87 -3.31 -0.98
C ASP A 186 -22.16 -3.52 -0.16
N GLU A 187 -22.27 -4.66 0.52
CA GLU A 187 -23.41 -4.97 1.41
C GLU A 187 -23.52 -4.01 2.62
N TYR A 188 -22.47 -3.22 2.90
CA TYR A 188 -22.41 -2.24 3.98
C TYR A 188 -22.26 -0.78 3.51
N GLY A 189 -22.18 -0.55 2.19
CA GLY A 189 -22.10 0.78 1.57
C GLY A 189 -23.48 1.42 1.34
N GLU A 190 -23.53 2.45 0.49
CA GLU A 190 -24.80 2.98 -0.01
C GLU A 190 -25.33 2.19 -1.22
N GLU A 191 -26.58 2.44 -1.61
CA GLU A 191 -27.14 1.87 -2.84
C GLU A 191 -26.26 2.29 -4.04
N ASP A 192 -25.79 1.31 -4.80
CA ASP A 192 -24.88 1.37 -5.96
C ASP A 192 -23.34 1.41 -5.67
N ASP A 193 -22.88 1.36 -4.41
CA ASP A 193 -21.43 1.18 -4.12
C ASP A 193 -20.92 -0.20 -4.56
N MET A 194 -19.73 -0.25 -5.18
CA MET A 194 -19.10 -1.50 -5.67
C MET A 194 -17.67 -1.66 -5.13
N ILE A 195 -17.34 -2.85 -4.62
CA ILE A 195 -16.00 -3.25 -4.15
C ILE A 195 -15.36 -4.29 -5.07
N ILE A 196 -14.03 -4.31 -5.11
CA ILE A 196 -13.28 -5.38 -5.76
C ILE A 196 -12.85 -6.39 -4.69
N ARG A 197 -13.24 -7.66 -4.87
CA ARG A 197 -12.84 -8.77 -4.00
C ARG A 197 -12.31 -9.96 -4.78
N ILE A 198 -11.55 -10.81 -4.11
CA ILE A 198 -11.19 -12.12 -4.65
C ILE A 198 -12.38 -13.07 -4.62
N ASP A 199 -12.54 -13.83 -5.70
CA ASP A 199 -13.42 -15.00 -5.81
C ASP A 199 -13.03 -16.08 -4.78
N GLU A 200 -13.92 -16.37 -3.83
CA GLU A 200 -13.66 -17.33 -2.74
C GLU A 200 -13.29 -18.72 -3.26
N GLU A 201 -13.84 -19.16 -4.40
CA GLU A 201 -13.52 -20.46 -5.00
C GLU A 201 -12.08 -20.52 -5.55
N LYS A 202 -11.45 -19.36 -5.79
CA LYS A 202 -10.09 -19.24 -6.35
C LYS A 202 -9.03 -18.91 -5.31
N LEU A 203 -9.38 -18.88 -4.03
CA LEU A 203 -8.46 -18.54 -2.94
C LEU A 203 -7.18 -19.41 -2.90
N GLU A 204 -7.28 -20.72 -3.10
CA GLU A 204 -6.08 -21.58 -3.09
C GLU A 204 -5.18 -21.36 -4.32
N LEU A 205 -5.72 -20.78 -5.39
CA LEU A 205 -4.93 -20.35 -6.56
C LEU A 205 -4.15 -19.07 -6.21
N GLU A 206 -4.77 -18.06 -5.58
CA GLU A 206 -4.08 -16.87 -5.06
C GLU A 206 -2.93 -17.25 -4.12
N LYS A 207 -3.17 -18.13 -3.15
CA LYS A 207 -2.10 -18.60 -2.24
C LYS A 207 -0.95 -19.29 -2.98
N SER A 208 -1.21 -19.89 -4.15
CA SER A 208 -0.17 -20.47 -4.99
C SER A 208 0.63 -19.40 -5.76
N ILE A 209 -0.05 -18.35 -6.26
CA ILE A 209 0.55 -17.19 -6.91
C ILE A 209 1.40 -16.39 -5.91
N TYR A 210 0.85 -16.07 -4.74
CA TYR A 210 1.58 -15.44 -3.65
C TYR A 210 2.86 -16.22 -3.28
N ARG A 211 2.78 -17.56 -3.18
CA ARG A 211 3.96 -18.41 -2.94
C ARG A 211 4.96 -18.39 -4.09
N LYS A 212 4.50 -18.39 -5.36
CA LYS A 212 5.36 -18.32 -6.56
C LYS A 212 6.28 -17.10 -6.54
N TYR A 213 5.77 -15.93 -6.12
CA TYR A 213 6.59 -14.70 -6.02
C TYR A 213 7.31 -14.53 -4.68
N ASN A 214 6.84 -15.15 -3.59
CA ASN A 214 7.42 -14.95 -2.25
C ASN A 214 8.22 -16.14 -1.67
N SER A 215 8.39 -17.25 -2.40
CA SER A 215 9.31 -18.36 -2.06
C SER A 215 10.76 -17.94 -2.12
#